data_AF-A0A1D8PG90-F1
#
_entry.id   AF-A0A1D8PG90-F1
#
_cell.length_a   1.000
_cell.length_b   1.000
_cell.length_c   1.000
_cell.angle_alpha   90.00
_cell.angle_beta   90.00
_cell.angle_gamma   90.00
#
_symmetry.space_group_name_H-M   'P 1'
#
loop_
_entity.id
_entity.type
_entity.pdbx_description
1 polymer ?
#
loop_
_entity_poly.entity_id
_entity_poly.type
_entity_poly.pdbx_seq_one_letter_code
_entity_poly.pdbx_strand_id
1 'polypeptide(L)'
;MDYIKKKIYGPDPKEQMRKINQLLRKNKRELDRSMNQLVPLRKKTESLIKKSAKDKDYKSAKLYARELININKQYNKLYTSKTRIESITMSINEQYSMNKLTQSIHSSTSIMKDVNSLIHIGAVSHTMQELSKELMKAGIINEMMDDMVDLDEMDEELEEESQEEVNKIIANLTEDKFSKIENEVPSNEFNEQVIEPPAEVAEEDEEDELALDEMRERLKALQ
;
A
#
# COMPACT_ATOMS: atom_id res chain seq x y z
N MET A 1 32.54 35.00 -9.06
CA MET A 1 32.77 34.31 -10.33
C MET A 1 31.65 33.33 -10.70
N ASP A 2 31.03 32.64 -9.74
CA ASP A 2 30.02 31.61 -10.04
C ASP A 2 28.70 32.14 -10.64
N TYR A 3 28.28 33.36 -10.30
CA TYR A 3 27.05 33.96 -10.86
C TYR A 3 27.10 34.14 -12.38
N ILE A 4 28.26 34.50 -12.94
CA ILE A 4 28.44 34.68 -14.39
C ILE A 4 28.44 33.31 -15.08
N LYS A 5 29.11 32.30 -14.50
CA LYS A 5 29.09 30.93 -15.03
C LYS A 5 27.68 30.33 -15.03
N LYS A 6 26.91 30.50 -13.94
CA LYS A 6 25.51 30.03 -13.84
C LYS A 6 24.59 30.69 -14.87
N LYS A 7 24.80 31.97 -15.18
CA LYS A 7 24.00 32.68 -16.17
C LYS A 7 24.31 32.26 -17.61
N ILE A 8 25.55 31.84 -17.88
CA ILE A 8 25.99 31.43 -19.23
C ILE A 8 25.74 29.94 -19.49
N TYR A 9 25.99 29.06 -18.52
CA TYR A 9 25.96 27.60 -18.69
C TYR A 9 24.75 26.92 -18.05
N GLY A 10 23.83 27.69 -17.45
CA GLY A 10 22.72 27.13 -16.67
C GLY A 10 23.14 26.71 -15.25
N PRO A 11 22.20 26.21 -14.43
CA PRO A 11 22.51 25.72 -13.09
C PRO A 11 23.51 24.56 -13.15
N ASP A 12 24.46 24.52 -12.22
CA ASP A 12 25.38 23.38 -12.08
C ASP A 12 24.55 22.10 -11.85
N PRO A 13 24.67 21.05 -12.70
CA PRO A 13 23.90 19.81 -12.55
C PRO A 13 24.00 19.20 -11.15
N LYS A 14 25.12 19.39 -10.46
CA LYS A 14 25.31 18.92 -9.08
C LYS A 14 24.49 19.74 -8.07
N GLU A 15 24.41 21.06 -8.23
CA GLU A 15 23.55 21.91 -7.39
C GLU A 15 22.07 21.61 -7.63
N GLN A 16 21.68 21.41 -8.89
CA GLN A 16 20.31 21.06 -9.24
C GLN A 16 19.89 19.71 -8.63
N MET A 17 20.76 18.70 -8.74
CA MET A 17 20.53 17.41 -8.11
C MET A 17 20.44 17.50 -6.59
N ARG A 18 21.24 18.37 -5.95
CA ARG A 18 21.15 18.63 -4.51
C ARG A 18 19.79 19.21 -4.13
N LYS A 19 19.28 20.18 -4.90
CA LYS A 19 17.97 20.80 -4.66
C LYS A 19 16.82 19.82 -4.86
N ILE A 20 16.85 19.02 -5.94
CA ILE A 20 15.88 17.95 -6.20
C ILE A 20 15.84 16.94 -5.04
N ASN A 21 17.01 16.44 -4.60
CA ASN A 21 17.08 15.52 -3.46
C ASN A 21 16.58 16.14 -2.15
N GLN A 22 16.83 17.44 -1.93
CA GLN A 22 16.32 18.15 -0.76
C GLN A 22 14.79 18.23 -0.77
N LEU A 23 14.19 18.53 -1.93
CA LEU A 23 12.74 18.57 -2.11
C LEU A 23 12.13 17.18 -1.92
N LEU A 24 12.70 16.12 -2.52
CA LEU A 24 12.23 14.74 -2.34
C LEU A 24 12.23 14.33 -0.85
N ARG A 25 13.32 14.64 -0.12
CA ARG A 25 13.41 14.36 1.32
C ARG A 25 12.40 15.16 2.13
N LYS A 26 12.13 16.42 1.76
CA LYS A 26 11.13 17.26 2.42
C LYS A 26 9.73 16.67 2.25
N ASN A 27 9.34 16.37 1.01
CA ASN A 27 8.04 15.75 0.69
C ASN A 27 7.85 14.41 1.41
N LYS A 28 8.87 13.53 1.42
CA LYS A 28 8.82 12.25 2.16
C LYS A 28 8.55 12.48 3.66
N ARG A 29 9.24 13.44 4.28
CA ARG A 29 9.05 13.77 5.71
C ARG A 29 7.67 14.35 6.01
N GLU A 30 7.10 15.12 5.09
CA GLU A 30 5.75 15.67 5.22
C GLU A 30 4.69 14.55 5.15
N LEU A 31 4.83 13.60 4.22
CA LEU A 31 3.98 12.41 4.18
C LEU A 31 4.12 11.56 5.45
N ASP A 32 5.35 11.28 5.89
CA ASP A 32 5.59 10.52 7.13
C ASP A 32 4.96 11.21 8.34
N ARG A 33 5.03 12.54 8.42
CA ARG A 33 4.39 13.32 9.49
C ARG A 33 2.87 13.16 9.45
N SER A 34 2.25 13.30 8.29
CA SER A 34 0.80 13.14 8.12
C SER A 34 0.35 11.71 8.45
N MET A 35 1.08 10.70 7.99
CA MET A 35 0.81 9.30 8.34
C MET A 35 0.91 9.07 9.86
N ASN A 36 1.94 9.62 10.51
CA ASN A 36 2.12 9.50 11.96
C ASN A 36 1.02 10.21 12.77
N GLN A 37 0.36 11.22 12.22
CA GLN A 37 -0.82 11.85 12.84
C GLN A 37 -2.07 10.96 12.75
N LEU A 38 -2.19 10.13 11.71
CA LEU A 38 -3.31 9.20 11.54
C LEU A 38 -3.22 7.97 12.43
N VAL A 39 -2.03 7.48 12.77
CA VAL A 39 -1.85 6.31 13.65
C VAL A 39 -2.55 6.44 15.01
N PRO A 40 -2.33 7.51 15.82
CA PRO A 40 -3.03 7.67 17.09
C PRO A 40 -4.52 7.94 16.90
N LEU A 41 -4.92 8.62 15.83
CA LEU A 41 -6.33 8.84 15.50
C LEU A 41 -7.04 7.51 15.22
N ARG A 42 -6.45 6.63 14.41
CA ARG A 42 -6.93 5.27 14.14
C ARG A 42 -7.15 4.48 15.43
N LYS A 43 -6.14 4.45 16.30
CA LYS A 43 -6.20 3.75 17.59
C LYS A 43 -7.31 4.31 18.50
N LYS A 44 -7.50 5.63 18.50
CA LYS A 44 -8.58 6.29 19.26
C LYS A 44 -9.94 5.88 18.70
N THR A 45 -10.12 5.88 17.39
CA THR A 45 -11.37 5.48 16.73
C THR A 45 -11.70 4.01 16.98
N GLU A 46 -10.72 3.11 16.90
CA GLU A 46 -10.88 1.70 17.28
C GLU A 46 -11.38 1.54 18.73
N SER A 47 -10.80 2.30 19.68
CA SER A 47 -11.27 2.30 21.08
C SER A 47 -12.70 2.83 21.24
N LEU A 48 -13.10 3.84 20.45
CA LEU A 48 -14.45 4.39 20.48
C LEU A 48 -15.48 3.41 19.90
N ILE A 49 -15.13 2.66 18.85
CA ILE A 49 -15.96 1.58 18.30
C ILE A 49 -16.19 0.51 19.37
N LYS A 50 -15.12 0.02 20.00
CA LYS A 50 -15.20 -1.00 21.07
C LYS A 50 -16.06 -0.53 22.24
N LYS A 51 -15.87 0.71 22.69
CA LYS A 51 -16.66 1.29 23.78
C LYS A 51 -18.14 1.40 23.40
N SER A 52 -18.45 1.99 22.25
CA SER A 52 -19.83 2.21 21.80
C SER A 52 -20.58 0.88 21.60
N ALA A 53 -19.88 -0.15 21.12
CA ALA A 53 -20.47 -1.48 20.98
C ALA A 53 -20.75 -2.15 22.33
N LYS A 54 -19.86 -2.01 23.33
CA LYS A 54 -20.10 -2.48 24.71
C LYS A 54 -21.28 -1.76 25.36
N ASP A 55 -21.39 -0.46 25.11
CA ASP A 55 -22.49 0.38 25.61
C ASP A 55 -23.82 0.16 24.86
N LYS A 56 -23.85 -0.75 23.87
CA LYS A 56 -24.98 -1.03 22.96
C LYS A 56 -25.45 0.19 22.16
N ASP A 57 -24.60 1.19 22.02
CA ASP A 57 -24.82 2.35 21.14
C ASP A 57 -24.34 2.01 19.72
N TYR A 58 -25.17 1.24 19.01
CA TYR A 58 -24.89 0.83 17.63
C TYR A 58 -24.84 2.00 16.65
N LYS A 59 -25.54 3.11 16.94
CA LYS A 59 -25.52 4.30 16.08
C LYS A 59 -24.14 4.95 16.11
N SER A 60 -23.60 5.17 17.31
CA SER A 60 -22.24 5.70 17.48
C SER A 60 -21.18 4.73 16.98
N ALA A 61 -21.32 3.42 17.25
CA ALA A 61 -20.39 2.41 16.74
C ALA A 61 -20.30 2.44 15.20
N LYS A 62 -21.44 2.55 14.52
CA LYS A 62 -21.53 2.68 13.05
C LYS A 62 -20.90 3.98 12.54
N LEU A 63 -21.09 5.09 13.24
CA LEU A 63 -20.45 6.36 12.89
C LEU A 63 -18.92 6.27 12.99
N TYR A 64 -18.40 5.76 14.11
CA TYR A 64 -16.96 5.60 14.30
C TYR A 64 -16.35 4.58 13.34
N ALA A 65 -17.08 3.54 12.97
CA ALA A 65 -16.61 2.55 12.00
C ALA A 65 -16.43 3.15 10.59
N ARG A 66 -17.34 4.03 10.14
CA ARG A 66 -17.14 4.79 8.89
C ARG A 66 -15.93 5.72 8.97
N GLU A 67 -15.77 6.42 10.09
CA GLU A 67 -14.59 7.26 10.32
C GLU A 67 -13.29 6.43 10.28
N LEU A 68 -13.30 5.21 10.79
CA LEU A 68 -12.16 4.30 10.71
C LEU A 68 -11.83 3.91 9.26
N ILE A 69 -12.83 3.67 8.41
CA ILE A 69 -12.62 3.40 6.98
C ILE A 69 -11.99 4.61 6.31
N ASN A 70 -12.50 5.82 6.55
CA ASN A 70 -11.92 7.06 6.02
C ASN A 70 -10.46 7.26 6.46
N ILE A 71 -10.15 7.02 7.74
CA ILE A 71 -8.76 7.10 8.24
C ILE A 71 -7.86 6.09 7.51
N ASN A 72 -8.34 4.87 7.26
CA ASN A 72 -7.60 3.84 6.55
C ASN A 72 -7.40 4.21 5.07
N LYS A 73 -8.44 4.69 4.37
CA LYS A 73 -8.35 5.22 3.00
C LYS A 73 -7.31 6.33 2.90
N GLN A 74 -7.35 7.29 3.83
CA GLN A 74 -6.40 8.39 3.88
C GLN A 74 -4.96 7.89 4.15
N TYR A 75 -4.78 6.96 5.08
CA TYR A 75 -3.47 6.36 5.37
C TYR A 75 -2.91 5.63 4.13
N ASN A 76 -3.75 4.86 3.44
CA ASN A 76 -3.37 4.16 2.21
C ASN A 76 -3.01 5.13 1.09
N LYS A 77 -3.78 6.21 0.88
CA LYS A 77 -3.47 7.28 -0.10
C LYS A 77 -2.11 7.91 0.18
N LEU A 78 -1.80 8.22 1.45
CA LEU A 78 -0.50 8.76 1.84
C LEU A 78 0.64 7.73 1.70
N TYR A 79 0.38 6.45 1.99
CA TYR A 79 1.35 5.36 1.83
C TYR A 79 1.74 5.17 0.36
N THR A 80 0.75 5.08 -0.54
CA THR A 80 0.98 4.99 -1.98
C THR A 80 1.75 6.21 -2.49
N SER A 81 1.40 7.41 -2.00
CA SER A 81 2.11 8.65 -2.33
C SER A 81 3.58 8.61 -1.90
N LYS A 82 3.88 8.05 -0.73
CA LYS A 82 5.25 7.86 -0.25
C LYS A 82 6.04 6.91 -1.16
N THR A 83 5.43 5.80 -1.56
CA THR A 83 6.05 4.85 -2.50
C THR A 83 6.36 5.51 -3.85
N ARG A 84 5.46 6.36 -4.36
CA ARG A 84 5.73 7.16 -5.59
C ARG A 84 6.94 8.08 -5.43
N ILE A 85 7.09 8.76 -4.29
CA ILE A 85 8.30 9.58 -4.02
C ILE A 85 9.57 8.72 -4.03
N GLU A 86 9.52 7.50 -3.49
CA GLU A 86 10.66 6.59 -3.50
C GLU A 86 11.00 6.11 -4.92
N SER A 87 9.98 5.77 -5.72
CA SER A 87 10.13 5.48 -7.16
C SER A 87 10.79 6.64 -7.91
N ILE A 88 10.24 7.86 -7.78
CA ILE A 88 10.80 9.09 -8.38
C ILE A 88 12.26 9.28 -7.95
N THR A 89 12.57 9.07 -6.67
CA THR A 89 13.94 9.20 -6.15
C THR A 89 14.89 8.22 -6.82
N MET A 90 14.48 6.97 -7.01
CA MET A 90 15.28 5.95 -7.70
C MET A 90 15.50 6.34 -9.17
N SER A 91 14.43 6.67 -9.90
CA SER A 91 14.52 7.03 -11.32
C SER A 91 15.37 8.28 -11.57
N ILE A 92 15.30 9.30 -10.70
CA ILE A 92 16.14 10.50 -10.81
C ILE A 92 17.63 10.17 -10.58
N ASN A 93 17.94 9.31 -9.62
CA ASN A 93 19.32 8.90 -9.35
C ASN A 93 19.90 8.07 -10.50
N GLU A 94 19.08 7.20 -11.10
CA GLU A 94 19.42 6.46 -12.31
C GLU A 94 19.71 7.41 -13.48
N GLN A 95 18.79 8.33 -13.79
CA GLN A 95 18.96 9.31 -14.87
C GLN A 95 20.20 10.17 -14.70
N TYR A 96 20.51 10.59 -13.47
CA TYR A 96 21.71 11.38 -13.21
C TYR A 96 23.00 10.58 -13.37
N SER A 97 22.97 9.29 -13.00
CA SER A 97 24.10 8.39 -13.24
C SER A 97 24.29 8.15 -14.74
N MET A 98 23.19 7.97 -15.48
CA MET A 98 23.21 7.83 -16.94
C MET A 98 23.74 9.09 -17.61
N ASN A 99 23.27 10.28 -17.21
CA ASN A 99 23.75 11.56 -17.75
C ASN A 99 25.27 11.75 -17.54
N LYS A 100 25.84 11.29 -16.42
CA LYS A 100 27.31 11.31 -16.25
C LYS A 100 28.05 10.42 -17.23
N LEU A 101 27.44 9.34 -17.69
CA LEU A 101 28.02 8.38 -18.61
C LEU A 101 27.86 8.81 -20.07
N THR A 102 26.64 9.18 -20.48
CA THR A 102 26.28 9.45 -21.88
C THR A 102 26.27 10.93 -22.23
N GLN A 103 26.29 11.83 -21.24
CA GLN A 103 25.99 13.26 -21.40
C GLN A 103 24.66 13.53 -22.10
N SER A 104 23.72 12.57 -22.07
CA SER A 104 22.37 12.69 -22.57
C SER A 104 21.36 12.59 -21.42
N ILE A 105 20.48 13.58 -21.31
CA ILE A 105 19.31 13.53 -20.43
C ILE A 105 18.11 13.17 -21.29
N HIS A 106 17.41 12.11 -20.89
CA HIS A 106 16.14 11.72 -21.50
C HIS A 106 15.00 12.12 -20.57
N SER A 107 13.99 12.82 -21.11
CA SER A 107 12.78 13.15 -20.36
C SER A 107 12.02 11.87 -19.99
N SER A 108 11.63 11.69 -18.73
CA SER A 108 10.83 10.56 -18.27
C SER A 108 9.37 10.94 -18.09
N THR A 109 8.53 10.34 -18.92
CA THR A 109 7.06 10.42 -18.81
C THR A 109 6.56 9.72 -17.55
N SER A 110 7.25 8.67 -17.08
CA SER A 110 6.89 7.98 -15.84
C SER A 110 7.06 8.89 -14.61
N ILE A 111 8.22 9.55 -14.49
CA ILE A 111 8.48 10.51 -13.40
C ILE A 111 7.47 11.66 -13.47
N MET A 112 7.16 12.15 -14.67
CA MET A 112 6.18 13.20 -14.87
C MET A 112 4.78 12.80 -14.36
N LYS A 113 4.31 11.59 -14.67
CA LYS A 113 3.02 11.06 -14.19
C LYS A 113 2.99 10.93 -12.67
N ASP A 114 4.04 10.36 -12.07
CA ASP A 114 4.13 10.21 -10.62
C ASP A 114 4.13 11.58 -9.91
N VAL A 115 4.92 12.53 -10.41
CA VAL A 115 4.97 13.91 -9.87
C VAL A 115 3.61 14.59 -10.00
N ASN A 116 2.92 14.44 -11.15
CA ASN A 116 1.59 15.01 -11.35
C ASN A 116 0.59 14.47 -10.32
N SER A 117 0.55 13.15 -10.12
CA SER A 117 -0.34 12.51 -9.13
C SER A 117 -0.12 13.04 -7.71
N LEU A 118 1.12 13.45 -7.39
CA LEU A 118 1.50 13.93 -6.05
C LEU A 118 1.20 15.42 -5.84
N ILE A 119 1.05 16.22 -6.90
CA ILE A 119 0.70 17.65 -6.79
C ILE A 119 -0.70 17.84 -6.19
N HIS A 120 -1.58 16.85 -6.35
CA HIS A 120 -2.94 16.86 -5.80
C HIS A 120 -3.01 16.39 -4.33
N ILE A 121 -1.91 15.92 -3.76
CA ILE A 121 -1.88 15.49 -2.35
C ILE A 121 -1.64 16.70 -1.46
N GLY A 122 -2.69 17.11 -0.71
CA GLY A 122 -2.66 18.33 0.10
C GLY A 122 -1.45 18.47 1.06
N ALA A 123 -0.91 17.35 1.58
CA ALA A 123 0.24 17.35 2.46
C ALA A 123 1.56 17.79 1.79
N VAL A 124 1.68 17.64 0.46
CA VAL A 124 2.92 17.86 -0.32
C VAL A 124 2.71 18.69 -1.58
N SER A 125 1.49 19.19 -1.82
CA SER A 125 1.11 19.87 -3.06
C SER A 125 2.09 20.98 -3.47
N HIS A 126 2.36 21.92 -2.55
CA HIS A 126 3.23 23.06 -2.82
C HIS A 126 4.68 22.66 -3.11
N THR A 127 5.23 21.75 -2.31
CA THR A 127 6.61 21.26 -2.44
C THR A 127 6.80 20.35 -3.64
N MET A 128 5.74 19.69 -4.11
CA MET A 128 5.75 18.89 -5.33
C MET A 128 5.68 19.77 -6.58
N GLN A 129 4.96 20.89 -6.53
CA GLN A 129 5.01 21.92 -7.58
C GLN A 129 6.42 22.53 -7.71
N GLU A 130 7.09 22.80 -6.59
CA GLU A 130 8.50 23.22 -6.60
C GLU A 130 9.41 22.15 -7.23
N LEU A 131 9.20 20.87 -6.87
CA LEU A 131 9.94 19.76 -7.45
C LEU A 131 9.72 19.68 -8.96
N SER A 132 8.47 19.74 -9.43
CA SER A 132 8.11 19.75 -10.86
C SER A 132 8.89 20.82 -11.62
N LYS A 133 8.93 22.06 -11.10
CA LYS A 133 9.70 23.15 -11.72
C LYS A 133 11.20 22.87 -11.79
N GLU A 134 11.78 22.25 -10.76
CA GLU A 134 13.21 21.92 -10.75
C GLU A 134 13.55 20.74 -11.68
N LEU A 135 12.64 19.76 -11.82
CA LEU A 135 12.77 18.66 -12.78
C LEU A 135 12.63 19.15 -14.23
N MET A 136 11.72 20.08 -14.48
CA MET A 136 11.55 20.70 -15.80
C MET A 136 12.81 21.48 -16.21
N LYS A 137 13.37 22.30 -15.30
CA LYS A 137 14.66 22.97 -15.52
C LYS A 137 15.82 21.98 -15.74
N ALA A 138 15.70 20.75 -15.25
CA ALA A 138 16.75 19.72 -15.39
C ALA A 138 16.65 18.98 -16.72
N GLY A 139 15.58 19.20 -17.49
CA GLY A 139 15.24 18.38 -18.65
C GLY A 139 14.81 16.96 -18.30
N ILE A 140 14.51 16.68 -17.02
CA ILE A 140 14.08 15.35 -16.54
C ILE A 140 12.62 15.09 -16.91
N ILE A 141 11.79 16.12 -16.84
CA ILE A 141 10.40 16.08 -17.31
C ILE A 141 10.19 17.20 -18.32
N ASN A 142 9.24 17.00 -19.23
CA ASN A 142 8.87 18.03 -20.20
C ASN A 142 8.05 19.12 -19.53
N GLU A 143 7.90 20.24 -20.24
CA GLU A 143 6.93 21.26 -19.84
C GLU A 143 5.55 20.60 -19.70
N MET A 144 4.89 20.81 -18.56
CA MET A 144 3.56 20.25 -18.33
C MET A 144 2.64 20.85 -19.38
N MET A 145 2.33 20.08 -20.42
CA MET A 145 1.24 20.42 -21.32
C MET A 145 -0.02 20.34 -20.47
N ASP A 146 -0.87 21.37 -20.52
CA ASP A 146 -2.18 21.45 -19.82
C ASP A 146 -3.13 20.27 -20.16
N ASP A 147 -2.70 19.33 -21.00
CA ASP A 147 -3.45 18.19 -21.53
C ASP A 147 -3.46 16.94 -20.61
N MET A 148 -3.43 17.08 -19.28
CA MET A 148 -3.51 15.94 -18.35
C MET A 148 -4.62 16.12 -17.31
N VAL A 149 -5.83 16.44 -17.81
CA VAL A 149 -7.06 16.62 -17.01
C VAL A 149 -7.59 15.29 -16.45
N ASP A 150 -7.07 14.12 -16.86
CA ASP A 150 -7.62 12.82 -16.47
C ASP A 150 -6.69 11.99 -15.56
N LEU A 151 -6.46 12.45 -14.33
CA LEU A 151 -5.95 11.58 -13.24
C LEU A 151 -6.93 11.52 -12.06
N ASP A 152 -8.22 11.71 -12.32
CA ASP A 152 -9.31 11.55 -11.35
C ASP A 152 -9.62 10.08 -10.99
N GLU A 153 -8.88 9.09 -11.53
CA GLU A 153 -9.02 7.67 -11.13
C GLU A 153 -8.75 7.40 -9.64
N MET A 154 -8.24 8.38 -8.87
CA MET A 154 -8.04 8.20 -7.42
C MET A 154 -9.18 8.74 -6.54
N ASP A 155 -10.14 9.50 -7.08
CA ASP A 155 -11.22 10.12 -6.29
C ASP A 155 -12.63 9.54 -6.60
N GLU A 156 -12.75 8.58 -7.53
CA GLU A 156 -14.01 7.83 -7.78
C GLU A 156 -14.33 6.75 -6.71
N GLU A 157 -13.55 6.64 -5.63
CA GLU A 157 -13.86 5.72 -4.52
C GLU A 157 -14.83 6.33 -3.47
N LEU A 158 -15.71 7.23 -3.96
CA LEU A 158 -16.83 7.87 -3.27
C LEU A 158 -18.14 7.06 -3.40
N GLU A 159 -18.06 5.77 -3.70
CA GLU A 159 -19.22 4.89 -3.67
C GLU A 159 -19.36 4.25 -2.30
N GLU A 160 -20.57 4.36 -1.76
CA GLU A 160 -21.02 4.01 -0.41
C GLU A 160 -20.24 2.83 0.19
N GLU A 161 -19.46 3.08 1.25
CA GLU A 161 -18.89 2.03 2.08
C GLU A 161 -20.01 1.03 2.38
N SER A 162 -19.87 -0.20 1.87
CA SER A 162 -20.93 -1.19 2.01
C SER A 162 -21.25 -1.29 3.50
N GLN A 163 -22.54 -1.24 3.82
CA GLN A 163 -23.00 -1.40 5.20
C GLN A 163 -22.41 -2.68 5.83
N GLU A 164 -22.08 -3.66 5.00
CA GLU A 164 -21.38 -4.89 5.34
C GLU A 164 -19.94 -4.66 5.82
N GLU A 165 -19.15 -3.79 5.18
CA GLU A 165 -17.80 -3.45 5.61
C GLU A 165 -17.80 -2.80 6.99
N VAL A 166 -18.72 -1.85 7.19
CA VAL A 166 -18.92 -1.17 8.47
C VAL A 166 -19.27 -2.18 9.57
N ASN A 167 -20.21 -3.09 9.29
CA ASN A 167 -20.60 -4.14 10.22
C ASN A 167 -19.45 -5.11 10.50
N LYS A 168 -18.66 -5.48 9.48
CA LYS A 168 -17.50 -6.36 9.60
C LYS A 168 -16.40 -5.74 10.47
N ILE A 169 -16.17 -4.43 10.38
CA ILE A 169 -15.22 -3.72 11.24
C ILE A 169 -15.68 -3.75 12.70
N ILE A 170 -16.97 -3.48 12.94
CA ILE A 170 -17.54 -3.54 14.29
C ILE A 170 -17.40 -4.96 14.85
N ALA A 171 -17.78 -5.99 14.08
CA ALA A 171 -17.65 -7.39 14.47
C ALA A 171 -16.19 -7.76 14.77
N ASN A 172 -15.25 -7.48 13.87
CA ASN A 172 -13.83 -7.81 14.09
C ASN A 172 -13.20 -7.12 15.33
N LEU A 173 -13.67 -5.92 15.68
CA LEU A 173 -13.17 -5.19 16.85
C LEU A 173 -13.84 -5.62 18.16
N THR A 174 -15.05 -6.18 18.10
CA THR A 174 -15.86 -6.57 19.27
C THR A 174 -15.83 -8.06 19.54
N GLU A 175 -15.62 -8.88 18.51
CA GLU A 175 -15.23 -10.27 18.65
C GLU A 175 -13.92 -10.31 19.40
N ASP A 176 -14.03 -10.80 20.62
CA ASP A 176 -12.93 -10.96 21.55
C ASP A 176 -12.12 -12.17 21.08
N LYS A 177 -11.42 -12.05 19.94
CA LYS A 177 -10.60 -13.14 19.39
C LYS A 177 -9.52 -13.57 20.39
N PHE A 178 -9.17 -12.72 21.35
CA PHE A 178 -8.28 -13.04 22.46
C PHE A 178 -8.94 -13.90 23.56
N SER A 179 -10.25 -13.82 23.78
CA SER A 179 -10.92 -14.69 24.78
C SER A 179 -11.03 -16.15 24.33
N LYS A 180 -10.92 -16.41 23.03
CA LYS A 180 -10.82 -17.77 22.47
C LYS A 180 -9.39 -18.33 22.46
N ILE A 181 -8.37 -17.47 22.37
CA ILE A 181 -6.97 -17.90 22.26
C ILE A 181 -6.36 -18.19 23.64
N GLU A 182 -6.83 -17.52 24.71
CA GLU A 182 -6.31 -17.74 26.07
C GLU A 182 -6.80 -19.05 26.73
N ASN A 183 -7.70 -19.81 26.10
CA ASN A 183 -8.22 -21.09 26.64
C ASN A 183 -7.91 -22.32 25.78
N GLU A 184 -7.14 -22.19 24.70
CA GLU A 184 -6.73 -23.31 23.84
C GLU A 184 -5.20 -23.29 23.66
N VAL A 185 -4.48 -23.61 24.73
CA VAL A 185 -3.15 -24.21 24.57
C VAL A 185 -3.40 -25.56 23.87
N PRO A 186 -2.74 -25.89 22.75
CA PRO A 186 -2.89 -27.21 22.14
C PRO A 186 -2.34 -28.28 23.09
N SER A 187 -3.16 -28.73 24.03
CA SER A 187 -2.92 -29.98 24.74
C SER A 187 -3.23 -31.08 23.73
N ASN A 188 -2.20 -31.51 23.00
CA ASN A 188 -2.18 -32.80 22.34
C ASN A 188 -2.27 -33.89 23.43
N GLU A 189 -3.46 -34.08 23.99
CA GLU A 189 -3.81 -35.28 24.74
C GLU A 189 -4.42 -36.24 23.71
N PHE A 190 -3.60 -37.20 23.29
CA PHE A 190 -4.02 -38.35 22.51
C PHE A 190 -5.14 -39.06 23.29
N ASN A 191 -6.38 -38.86 22.86
CA ASN A 191 -7.50 -39.59 23.40
C ASN A 191 -7.50 -40.98 22.75
N GLU A 192 -6.91 -41.95 23.45
CA GLU A 192 -6.99 -43.39 23.15
C GLU A 192 -8.47 -43.79 23.09
N GLN A 193 -9.02 -43.83 21.87
CA GLN A 193 -10.29 -44.48 21.64
C GLN A 193 -10.09 -45.99 21.79
N VAL A 194 -10.73 -46.53 22.81
CA VAL A 194 -10.90 -47.96 23.09
C VAL A 194 -11.48 -48.65 21.84
N ILE A 195 -10.68 -49.52 21.25
CA ILE A 195 -11.06 -50.40 20.13
C ILE A 195 -11.63 -51.69 20.73
N GLU A 196 -12.92 -51.95 20.54
CA GLU A 196 -13.49 -53.31 20.65
C GLU A 196 -13.61 -53.95 19.25
N PRO A 197 -13.39 -55.28 19.12
CA PRO A 197 -12.94 -55.92 17.87
C PRO A 197 -14.09 -56.49 17.00
N PRO A 198 -13.78 -56.93 15.75
CA PRO A 198 -14.63 -56.72 14.57
C PRO A 198 -15.46 -57.94 14.14
N ALA A 199 -16.53 -57.71 13.38
CA ALA A 199 -17.23 -58.72 12.58
C ALA A 199 -17.73 -58.11 11.26
N GLU A 200 -17.17 -58.63 10.15
CA GLU A 200 -17.73 -58.78 8.79
C GLU A 200 -18.24 -57.48 8.12
N VAL A 201 -17.73 -57.05 6.95
CA VAL A 201 -17.91 -57.71 5.65
C VAL A 201 -16.77 -57.29 4.69
N ALA A 202 -16.22 -58.28 4.00
CA ALA A 202 -15.23 -58.17 2.93
C ALA A 202 -15.85 -57.49 1.69
N GLU A 203 -15.18 -56.48 1.11
CA GLU A 203 -15.23 -56.15 -0.34
C GLU A 203 -14.39 -54.94 -0.82
N GLU A 204 -13.57 -54.26 0.01
CA GLU A 204 -12.90 -53.00 -0.43
C GLU A 204 -11.46 -53.14 -1.01
N ASP A 205 -10.84 -54.33 -0.98
CA ASP A 205 -9.42 -54.46 -1.38
C ASP A 205 -9.18 -54.40 -2.92
N GLU A 206 -10.18 -54.67 -3.77
CA GLU A 206 -10.02 -54.61 -5.23
C GLU A 206 -10.21 -53.19 -5.81
N GLU A 207 -11.01 -52.33 -5.17
CA GLU A 207 -11.21 -50.94 -5.60
C GLU A 207 -9.98 -50.07 -5.35
N ASP A 208 -9.26 -50.32 -4.25
CA ASP A 208 -8.04 -49.59 -3.91
C ASP A 208 -6.86 -49.97 -4.82
N GLU A 209 -6.74 -51.23 -5.26
CA GLU A 209 -5.71 -51.63 -6.24
C GLU A 209 -5.98 -51.02 -7.63
N LEU A 210 -7.23 -51.01 -8.08
CA LEU A 210 -7.61 -50.39 -9.36
C LEU A 210 -7.39 -48.86 -9.34
N ALA A 211 -7.71 -48.20 -8.23
CA ALA A 211 -7.46 -46.77 -8.06
C ALA A 211 -5.96 -46.42 -8.07
N LEU A 212 -5.12 -47.27 -7.47
CA LEU A 212 -3.66 -47.11 -7.47
C LEU A 212 -3.04 -47.33 -8.84
N ASP A 213 -3.54 -48.28 -9.62
CA ASP A 213 -3.06 -48.53 -10.98
C ASP A 213 -3.48 -47.44 -11.97
N GLU A 214 -4.71 -46.89 -11.87
CA GLU A 214 -5.11 -45.71 -12.66
C GLU A 214 -4.24 -44.48 -12.35
N MET A 215 -3.86 -44.31 -11.07
CA MET A 215 -2.96 -43.23 -10.65
C MET A 215 -1.53 -43.41 -11.22
N ARG A 216 -1.05 -44.67 -11.31
CA ARG A 216 0.26 -45.00 -11.91
C ARG A 216 0.30 -44.77 -13.42
N GLU A 217 -0.78 -45.08 -14.15
CA GLU A 217 -0.84 -44.81 -15.59
C GLU A 217 -0.88 -43.31 -15.90
N ARG A 218 -1.63 -42.51 -15.13
CA ARG A 218 -1.64 -41.04 -15.25
C ARG A 218 -0.26 -40.42 -15.06
N LEU A 219 0.53 -40.93 -14.12
CA LEU A 219 1.89 -40.43 -13.87
C LEU A 219 2.87 -40.80 -14.98
N LYS A 220 2.72 -41.98 -15.61
CA LYS A 220 3.55 -42.38 -16.77
C LYS A 220 3.26 -41.59 -18.03
N ALA A 221 2.03 -41.09 -18.22
CA ALA A 221 1.66 -40.29 -19.38
C ALA A 221 2.17 -38.84 -19.35
N LEU A 222 2.77 -38.40 -18.22
CA LEU A 222 3.28 -37.05 -18.00
C LEU A 222 4.83 -36.95 -18.01
N GLN A 223 5.54 -38.04 -18.32
CA GLN A 223 7.00 -38.08 -18.58
C GLN A 223 7.28 -38.30 -20.06
#